data_AF-A0A3P7QCE0-F1
#
_entry.id   AF-A0A3P7QCE0-F1
#
_cell.length_a   1.000
_cell.length_b   1.000
_cell.length_c   1.000
_cell.angle_alpha   90.00
_cell.angle_beta   90.00
_cell.angle_gamma   90.00
#
_symmetry.space_group_name_H-M   'P 1'
#
loop_
_entity.id
_entity.type
_entity.pdbx_description
1 polymer ?
#
loop_
_entity_poly.entity_id
_entity_poly.type
_entity_poly.pdbx_seq_one_letter_code
_entity_poly.pdbx_strand_id
1 'polypeptide(L)' 'MLRRRFSRSFTIVFAVVSLNLHAISGFNLDVHAPIYKYGQENTYFGYTVAEHFKVDEPV' A
#
# COMPACT_ATOMS: atom_id res chain seq x y z
N MET A 1 9.14 -41.59 1.48
CA MET A 1 9.44 -40.17 1.83
C MET A 1 9.14 -39.15 0.73
N LEU A 2 9.00 -39.54 -0.55
CA LEU A 2 8.79 -38.63 -1.68
C LEU A 2 7.44 -37.87 -1.65
N ARG A 3 6.35 -38.54 -1.25
CA ARG A 3 4.98 -37.96 -1.17
C ARG A 3 4.86 -36.80 -0.17
N ARG A 4 5.62 -36.84 0.93
CA ARG A 4 5.63 -35.77 1.96
C ARG A 4 6.43 -34.52 1.52
N ARG A 5 7.42 -34.66 0.63
CA ARG A 5 8.16 -33.52 0.06
C ARG A 5 7.32 -32.74 -0.93
N PHE A 6 6.56 -33.43 -1.79
CA PHE A 6 5.68 -32.80 -2.78
C PHE A 6 4.58 -31.95 -2.14
N SER A 7 3.96 -32.46 -1.07
CA SER A 7 2.94 -31.73 -0.30
C SER A 7 3.48 -30.46 0.36
N ARG A 8 4.73 -30.48 0.88
CA ARG A 8 5.37 -29.29 1.47
C ARG A 8 5.68 -28.22 0.43
N SER A 9 6.16 -28.62 -0.75
CA SER A 9 6.41 -27.67 -1.86
C SER A 9 5.12 -27.00 -2.32
N PHE A 10 4.01 -27.76 -2.41
CA PHE A 10 2.71 -27.20 -2.77
C PHE A 10 2.21 -26.16 -1.74
N THR A 11 2.34 -26.46 -0.44
CA THR A 11 1.96 -25.51 0.62
C THR A 11 2.78 -24.23 0.58
N ILE A 12 4.09 -24.32 0.31
CA ILE A 12 4.96 -23.13 0.21
C ILE A 12 4.56 -22.27 -1.00
N VAL A 13 4.36 -22.89 -2.17
CA VAL A 13 3.93 -22.16 -3.38
C VAL A 13 2.58 -21.48 -3.14
N PHE A 14 1.63 -22.18 -2.52
CA PHE A 14 0.33 -21.60 -2.19
C PHE A 14 0.45 -20.41 -1.24
N ALA A 15 1.24 -20.53 -0.17
CA ALA A 15 1.45 -19.44 0.78
C ALA A 15 2.12 -18.21 0.12
N VAL A 16 3.11 -18.43 -0.75
CA VAL A 16 3.75 -17.34 -1.51
C VAL A 16 2.74 -16.66 -2.43
N VAL A 17 1.92 -17.42 -3.16
CA VAL A 17 0.89 -16.85 -4.04
C VAL A 17 -0.14 -16.05 -3.23
N SER A 18 -0.61 -16.58 -2.10
CA SER A 18 -1.55 -15.87 -1.23
C SER A 18 -0.98 -14.57 -0.66
N LEU A 19 0.30 -14.56 -0.26
CA LEU A 19 0.97 -13.36 0.24
C LEU A 19 1.09 -12.29 -0.85
N ASN A 20 1.47 -12.68 -2.07
CA ASN A 20 1.57 -11.76 -3.20
C ASN A 20 0.20 -11.17 -3.57
N LEU A 21 -0.85 -12.00 -3.59
CA LEU A 21 -2.21 -11.53 -3.83
C LEU A 21 -2.64 -10.51 -2.77
N HIS A 22 -2.35 -10.76 -1.48
CA HIS A 22 -2.64 -9.82 -0.40
C HIS A 22 -1.87 -8.51 -0.53
N ALA A 23 -0.61 -8.56 -0.95
CA ALA A 23 0.21 -7.36 -1.16
C ALA A 23 -0.37 -6.47 -2.28
N ILE A 24 -0.94 -7.07 -3.32
CA ILE A 24 -1.55 -6.34 -4.45
C ILE A 24 -2.96 -5.83 -4.10
N SER A 25 -3.70 -6.53 -3.23
CA SER A 25 -5.03 -6.11 -2.78
C SER A 25 -5.04 -5.23 -1.52
N GLY A 26 -3.87 -4.91 -0.96
CA GLY A 26 -3.74 -4.24 0.33
C GLY A 26 -3.83 -2.71 0.30
N PHE A 27 -4.15 -2.09 -0.84
CA PHE A 27 -4.21 -0.64 -0.96
C PHE A 27 -5.63 -0.13 -0.67
N ASN A 28 -5.83 0.50 0.49
CA ASN A 28 -7.14 0.96 0.97
C ASN A 28 -7.38 2.47 0.75
N LEU A 29 -6.62 3.13 -0.11
CA LEU A 29 -6.84 4.56 -0.37
C LEU A 29 -8.23 4.77 -0.98
N ASP A 30 -9.00 5.67 -0.40
CA ASP A 30 -10.27 6.11 -0.96
C ASP A 30 -10.03 6.97 -2.21
N VAL A 31 -10.26 6.35 -3.37
CA VAL A 31 -10.17 7.03 -4.67
C VAL A 31 -11.47 7.72 -5.09
N HIS A 32 -12.56 7.51 -4.35
CA HIS A 32 -13.87 8.11 -4.64
C HIS A 32 -14.02 9.50 -4.00
N ALA A 33 -13.34 9.77 -2.88
CA ALA A 33 -13.37 11.06 -2.19
C ALA A 33 -11.98 11.62 -1.83
N PRO A 34 -11.09 11.88 -2.82
CA PRO A 34 -9.78 12.48 -2.55
C PRO A 34 -9.89 13.95 -2.12
N ILE A 35 -8.95 14.40 -1.28
CA ILE A 35 -8.86 15.80 -0.83
C ILE A 35 -7.96 16.58 -1.82
N TYR A 36 -8.52 17.62 -2.46
CA TYR A 36 -7.78 18.52 -3.33
C TYR A 36 -7.33 19.78 -2.59
N LYS A 37 -6.05 20.15 -2.74
CA LYS A 37 -5.48 21.41 -2.24
C LYS A 37 -4.90 22.18 -3.42
N TYR A 38 -5.14 23.49 -3.48
CA TYR A 38 -4.71 24.37 -4.57
C TYR A 38 -3.84 25.50 -4.04
N GLY A 39 -2.77 25.81 -4.76
CA GLY A 39 -1.94 26.99 -4.52
C GLY A 39 -2.13 28.05 -5.59
N GLN A 40 -1.42 29.16 -5.45
CA GLN A 40 -1.44 30.24 -6.42
C GLN A 40 -0.83 29.81 -7.76
N GLU A 41 -1.31 30.44 -8.85
CA GLU A 41 -0.79 30.19 -10.19
C GLU A 41 0.72 30.49 -10.28
N ASN A 42 1.43 29.72 -11.10
CA ASN A 42 2.87 29.89 -11.37
C ASN A 42 3.79 29.75 -10.14
N THR A 43 3.36 29.09 -9.06
CA THR A 43 4.16 28.90 -7.84
C THR A 43 4.77 27.50 -7.68
N TYR A 44 4.49 26.57 -8.60
CA TYR A 44 4.85 25.16 -8.45
C TYR A 44 4.32 24.54 -7.14
N PHE A 45 3.11 24.94 -6.72
CA PHE A 45 2.45 24.38 -5.56
C PHE A 45 2.38 22.84 -5.65
N GLY A 46 2.84 22.16 -4.59
CA GLY A 46 2.97 20.70 -4.58
C GLY A 46 4.31 20.16 -5.09
N TYR A 47 5.32 21.00 -5.37
CA TYR A 47 6.66 20.54 -5.73
C TYR A 47 7.29 19.62 -4.67
N THR A 48 7.01 19.88 -3.39
CA THR A 48 7.33 18.98 -2.27
C THR A 48 6.15 18.95 -1.30
N VAL A 49 5.96 17.83 -0.60
CA VAL A 49 4.91 17.62 0.39
C VAL A 49 5.45 16.88 1.60
N ALA A 50 4.90 17.14 2.77
CA ALA A 50 5.20 16.44 4.02
C ALA A 50 3.96 16.42 4.90
N GLU A 51 3.84 15.39 5.74
CA GLU A 51 2.80 15.35 6.77
C GLU A 51 3.19 16.30 7.92
N HIS A 52 2.23 17.12 8.35
CA HIS A 52 2.41 17.99 9.51
C HIS A 52 1.59 17.44 10.67
N PHE A 53 2.27 17.23 11.81
CA PHE A 53 1.64 16.78 13.05
C PHE A 53 1.74 17.88 14.11
N LYS A 54 0.65 18.06 14.85
CA LYS A 54 0.63 18.81 16.10
C LYS A 54 0.62 17.80 17.25
N VAL A 55 1.77 17.61 17.86
CA VAL A 55 2.01 16.53 18.84
C VAL A 55 1.80 15.18 18.15
N ASP A 56 0.64 14.55 18.33
CA ASP A 56 0.29 13.25 17.77
C ASP A 56 -0.87 13.31 16.77
N GLU A 57 -1.44 14.50 16.52
CA GLU A 57 -2.57 14.69 15.61
C GLU A 57 -2.13 15.26 14.25
N PRO A 58 -2.47 14.64 13.12
CA PRO A 58 -2.21 15.20 11.80
C PRO A 58 -3.08 16.45 11.57
N VAL A 59 -2.51 17.47 10.90
CA VAL A 59 -3.17 18.77 10.63
C VAL A 59 -3.24 19.07 9.13
#